data_AF-A0A7Z1T2A8-F1
#
_entry.id   AF-A0A7Z1T2A8-F1
#
_cell.length_a   1.000
_cell.length_b   1.000
_cell.length_c   1.000
_cell.angle_alpha   90.00
_cell.angle_beta   90.00
_cell.angle_gamma   90.00
#
_symmetry.space_group_name_H-M   'P 1'
#
loop_
_entity.id
_entity.type
_entity.pdbx_description
1 polymer ?
#
loop_
_entity_poly.entity_id
_entity_poly.type
_entity_poly.pdbx_seq_one_letter_code
_entity_poly.pdbx_strand_id
1 'polypeptide(L)'
;LVTVAELGEQDGESLAATIILSMCDVTEVQFFPMRKQDGRVAATFLKKVGLFGARYSHTPTADGLHFVMRTINDDGDRVPSLAQLGFLPAQVVLVQRILRLPEGMVILSGPTGSGKSTTLRSFSRIWLERTGFLKRLLTVEDPPEGRIAGAIQTPIICDKADEAEVRRAWERAISSALRLDPDAIMPG
;
A
#
# COMPACT_ATOMS: atom_id res chain seq x y z
N LEU A 1 2.46 -11.00 -21.68
CA LEU A 1 2.85 -9.58 -21.71
C LEU A 1 2.19 -8.96 -22.93
N VAL A 2 1.60 -7.78 -22.80
CA VAL A 2 0.98 -7.05 -23.91
C VAL A 2 1.81 -5.80 -24.14
N THR A 3 2.43 -5.68 -25.31
CA THR A 3 3.14 -4.45 -25.69
C THR A 3 2.11 -3.41 -26.13
N VAL A 4 2.09 -2.28 -25.43
CA VAL A 4 1.14 -1.18 -25.71
C VAL A 4 1.76 -0.06 -26.54
N ALA A 5 3.09 0.06 -26.52
CA ALA A 5 3.86 1.01 -27.31
C ALA A 5 5.33 0.55 -27.39
N GLU A 6 6.03 0.97 -28.44
CA GLU A 6 7.49 0.90 -28.55
C GLU A 6 8.02 2.33 -28.66
N LEU A 7 9.04 2.66 -27.87
CA LEU A 7 9.65 3.98 -27.80
C LEU A 7 11.11 3.88 -28.21
N GLY A 8 11.67 4.95 -28.76
CA GLY A 8 13.11 5.06 -28.97
C GLY A 8 13.86 5.09 -27.63
N GLU A 9 15.14 4.72 -27.63
CA GLU A 9 15.97 4.67 -26.43
C GLU A 9 15.99 6.02 -25.66
N GLN A 10 16.20 7.12 -26.38
CA GLN A 10 16.20 8.47 -25.81
C GLN A 10 14.85 8.86 -25.19
N ASP A 11 13.74 8.44 -25.80
CA ASP A 11 12.40 8.72 -25.29
C ASP A 11 12.12 7.89 -24.02
N GLY A 12 12.58 6.63 -24.00
CA GLY A 12 12.49 5.76 -22.83
C GLY A 12 13.28 6.30 -21.63
N GLU A 13 14.51 6.76 -21.85
CA GLU A 13 15.33 7.38 -20.81
C GLU A 13 14.74 8.71 -20.34
N SER A 14 14.26 9.53 -21.26
CA SER A 14 13.58 10.80 -20.94
C SER A 14 12.32 10.59 -20.11
N LEU A 15 11.56 9.52 -20.39
CA LEU A 15 10.39 9.13 -19.60
C LEU A 15 10.77 8.75 -18.16
N ALA A 16 11.78 7.89 -18.00
CA ALA A 16 12.31 7.48 -16.70
C ALA A 16 12.80 8.69 -15.88
N ALA A 17 13.60 9.56 -16.51
CA ALA A 17 14.11 10.78 -15.89
C ALA A 17 12.98 11.73 -15.45
N THR A 18 11.96 11.93 -16.31
CA THR A 18 10.82 12.80 -16.01
C THR A 18 10.02 12.28 -14.80
N ILE A 19 9.80 10.96 -14.72
CA ILE A 19 9.09 10.36 -13.59
C ILE A 19 9.83 10.65 -12.28
N ILE A 20 11.15 10.36 -12.23
CA ILE A 20 11.97 10.57 -11.03
C ILE A 20 12.05 12.07 -10.67
N LEU A 21 12.41 12.93 -11.61
CA LEU A 21 12.73 14.33 -11.31
C LEU A 21 11.50 15.20 -11.03
N SER A 22 10.33 14.84 -11.57
CA SER A 22 9.16 15.74 -11.58
C SER A 22 7.86 15.10 -11.11
N MET A 23 7.74 13.78 -11.14
CA MET A 23 6.49 13.12 -10.77
C MET A 23 6.52 12.46 -9.40
N CYS A 24 7.69 12.18 -8.84
CA CYS A 24 7.81 11.51 -7.54
C CYS A 24 7.75 12.50 -6.35
N ASP A 25 7.08 12.10 -5.28
CA ASP A 25 7.05 12.83 -3.99
C ASP A 25 7.99 12.22 -2.93
N VAL A 26 8.48 11.01 -3.17
CA VAL A 26 9.56 10.35 -2.42
C VAL A 26 10.51 9.74 -3.43
N THR A 27 11.72 10.32 -3.53
CA THR A 27 12.76 9.91 -4.48
C THR A 27 14.08 10.60 -4.14
N GLU A 28 15.18 10.14 -4.72
CA GLU A 28 16.39 10.95 -4.85
C GLU A 28 16.14 12.19 -5.71
N VAL A 29 16.87 13.27 -5.43
CA VAL A 29 16.70 14.60 -6.07
C VAL A 29 17.21 14.63 -7.52
N GLN A 30 18.03 13.65 -7.92
CA GLN A 30 18.64 13.56 -9.24
C GLN A 30 18.35 12.21 -9.89
N PHE A 31 18.39 12.17 -11.21
CA PHE A 31 18.27 10.93 -11.98
C PHE A 31 19.65 10.38 -12.32
N PHE A 32 19.89 9.12 -11.94
CA PHE A 32 21.12 8.38 -12.19
C PHE A 32 20.78 7.06 -12.92
N PRO A 33 20.87 7.01 -14.26
CA PRO A 33 20.48 5.81 -15.02
C PRO A 33 21.36 4.60 -14.71
N MET A 34 22.61 4.83 -14.30
CA MET A 34 23.60 3.78 -14.00
C MET A 34 23.53 3.26 -12.56
N ARG A 35 22.50 3.61 -11.79
CA ARG A 35 22.28 3.16 -10.40
C ARG A 35 20.85 2.70 -10.23
N LYS A 36 20.58 1.90 -9.19
CA LYS A 36 19.20 1.58 -8.82
C LYS A 36 18.59 2.80 -8.16
N GLN A 37 17.37 3.17 -8.57
CA GLN A 37 16.60 4.21 -7.89
C GLN A 37 15.14 3.79 -7.81
N ASP A 38 14.53 4.11 -6.68
CA ASP A 38 13.12 3.90 -6.39
C ASP A 38 12.42 5.25 -6.22
N GLY A 39 11.14 5.30 -6.60
CA GLY A 39 10.34 6.51 -6.49
C GLY A 39 8.88 6.19 -6.16
N ARG A 40 8.27 6.98 -5.29
CA ARG A 40 6.81 7.01 -5.14
C ARG A 40 6.26 8.13 -6.01
N VAL A 41 5.40 7.78 -6.96
CA VAL A 41 4.76 8.76 -7.85
C VAL A 41 3.71 9.53 -7.05
N ALA A 42 3.72 10.86 -7.17
CA ALA A 42 2.85 11.75 -6.42
C ALA A 42 1.38 11.55 -6.82
N ALA A 43 0.50 11.55 -5.82
CA ALA A 43 -0.93 11.29 -5.99
C ALA A 43 -1.64 12.26 -6.96
N THR A 44 -1.11 13.46 -7.16
CA THR A 44 -1.65 14.47 -8.09
C THR A 44 -1.63 14.01 -9.55
N PHE A 45 -0.65 13.20 -9.95
CA PHE A 45 -0.58 12.60 -11.28
C PHE A 45 -1.45 11.36 -11.39
N LEU A 46 -1.48 10.55 -10.33
CA LEU A 46 -2.15 9.25 -10.31
C LEU A 46 -3.67 9.35 -10.28
N LYS A 47 -4.24 10.31 -9.55
CA LYS A 47 -5.69 10.53 -9.49
C LYS A 47 -6.32 10.79 -10.87
N LYS A 48 -5.58 11.43 -11.77
CA LYS A 48 -6.05 11.74 -13.14
C LYS A 48 -6.27 10.48 -13.98
N VAL A 49 -5.60 9.39 -13.64
CA VAL A 49 -5.65 8.11 -14.36
C VAL A 49 -6.29 7.00 -13.53
N GLY A 50 -6.97 7.34 -12.43
CA GLY A 50 -7.70 6.38 -11.59
C GLY A 50 -6.80 5.44 -10.76
N LEU A 51 -5.59 5.89 -10.41
CA LEU A 51 -4.65 5.13 -9.58
C LEU A 51 -4.56 5.71 -8.18
N PHE A 52 -4.57 4.83 -7.16
CA PHE A 52 -4.37 5.20 -5.76
C PHE A 52 -2.89 5.46 -5.47
N GLY A 53 -2.02 4.65 -6.09
CA GLY A 53 -0.58 4.70 -5.88
C GLY A 53 0.16 4.13 -7.08
N ALA A 54 1.40 4.55 -7.27
CA ALA A 54 2.32 3.89 -8.17
C ALA A 54 3.73 3.98 -7.61
N ARG A 55 4.46 2.87 -7.72
CA ARG A 55 5.87 2.77 -7.32
C ARG A 55 6.70 2.58 -8.57
N TYR A 56 7.65 3.48 -8.77
CA TYR A 56 8.67 3.39 -9.80
C TYR A 56 9.91 2.72 -9.21
N SER A 57 10.57 1.87 -9.98
CA SER A 57 11.88 1.29 -9.64
C SER A 57 12.64 1.02 -10.93
N HIS A 58 13.91 1.40 -10.99
CA HIS A 58 14.79 1.04 -12.10
C HIS A 58 16.10 0.41 -11.67
N THR A 59 16.69 -0.33 -12.60
CA THR A 59 18.04 -0.87 -12.47
C THR A 59 18.79 -0.74 -13.80
N PRO A 60 20.09 -0.44 -13.78
CA PRO A 60 20.92 -0.59 -14.98
C PRO A 60 20.97 -2.07 -15.39
N THR A 61 21.09 -2.28 -16.69
CA THR A 61 21.23 -3.56 -17.38
C THR A 61 22.40 -3.49 -18.37
N ALA A 62 22.77 -4.61 -18.99
CA ALA A 62 23.84 -4.61 -20.00
C ALA A 62 23.51 -3.72 -21.22
N ASP A 63 22.23 -3.61 -21.55
CA ASP A 63 21.73 -2.96 -22.78
C ASP A 63 21.01 -1.62 -22.47
N GLY A 64 21.28 -1.01 -21.32
CA GLY A 64 20.68 0.27 -20.90
C GLY A 64 19.94 0.17 -19.58
N LEU A 65 18.76 0.76 -19.48
CA LEU A 65 17.99 0.87 -18.23
C LEU A 65 16.67 0.09 -18.31
N HIS A 66 16.40 -0.71 -17.29
CA HIS A 66 15.10 -1.36 -17.11
C HIS A 66 14.39 -0.73 -15.93
N PHE A 67 13.24 -0.13 -16.17
CA PHE A 67 12.35 0.36 -15.12
C PHE A 67 10.99 -0.33 -15.14
N VAL A 68 10.39 -0.40 -13.96
CA VAL A 68 9.05 -0.93 -13.74
C VAL A 68 8.25 0.10 -12.96
N MET A 69 6.99 0.27 -13.35
CA MET A 69 6.01 0.96 -12.53
C MET A 69 4.97 -0.04 -12.03
N ARG A 70 4.92 -0.24 -10.70
CA ARG A 70 3.86 -1.03 -10.07
C ARG A 70 2.71 -0.10 -9.72
N THR A 71 1.59 -0.25 -10.43
CA THR A 71 0.38 0.53 -10.19
C THR A 71 -0.49 -0.11 -9.12
N ILE A 72 -1.14 0.73 -8.33
CA ILE A 72 -2.15 0.37 -7.34
C ILE A 72 -3.44 1.07 -7.79
N ASN A 73 -4.44 0.28 -8.17
CA ASN A 73 -5.71 0.82 -8.63
C ASN A 73 -6.40 1.60 -7.51
N ASP A 74 -7.07 2.68 -7.87
CA ASP A 74 -7.99 3.33 -6.94
C ASP A 74 -9.32 2.59 -6.97
N ASP A 75 -9.47 1.65 -6.05
CA ASP A 75 -10.75 0.98 -5.82
C ASP A 75 -11.77 1.92 -5.14
N GLY A 76 -11.38 3.16 -4.80
CA GLY A 76 -12.18 4.09 -4.01
C GLY A 76 -12.59 3.45 -2.67
N ASP A 77 -13.87 3.61 -2.33
CA ASP A 77 -14.47 2.97 -1.15
C ASP A 77 -15.00 1.54 -1.44
N ARG A 78 -14.75 0.98 -2.65
CA ARG A 78 -15.23 -0.35 -3.04
C ARG A 78 -14.30 -1.46 -2.53
N VAL A 79 -14.26 -1.63 -1.22
CA VAL A 79 -13.61 -2.80 -0.61
C VAL A 79 -14.45 -4.04 -0.87
N PRO A 80 -13.87 -5.14 -1.41
CA PRO A 80 -14.65 -6.34 -1.74
C PRO A 80 -15.34 -6.94 -0.50
N SER A 81 -16.47 -7.58 -0.72
CA SER A 81 -17.12 -8.43 0.27
C SER A 81 -16.33 -9.73 0.46
N LEU A 82 -16.51 -10.40 1.61
CA LEU A 82 -15.87 -11.70 1.85
C LEU A 82 -16.27 -12.74 0.80
N ALA A 83 -17.51 -12.69 0.29
CA ALA A 83 -17.97 -13.57 -0.78
C ALA A 83 -17.21 -13.31 -2.09
N GLN A 84 -16.97 -12.05 -2.46
CA GLN A 84 -16.16 -11.68 -3.63
C GLN A 84 -14.68 -12.08 -3.49
N LEU A 85 -14.18 -12.16 -2.25
CA LEU A 85 -12.86 -12.71 -1.95
C LEU A 85 -12.81 -14.24 -1.97
N GLY A 86 -13.94 -14.92 -2.17
CA GLY A 86 -14.02 -16.38 -2.25
C GLY A 86 -14.21 -17.08 -0.91
N PHE A 87 -14.54 -16.37 0.18
CA PHE A 87 -14.88 -17.01 1.45
C PHE A 87 -16.18 -17.80 1.32
N LEU A 88 -16.17 -19.04 1.82
CA LEU A 88 -17.36 -19.87 1.90
C LEU A 88 -18.34 -19.31 2.94
N PRO A 89 -19.66 -19.54 2.80
CA PRO A 89 -20.66 -19.01 3.74
C PRO A 89 -20.36 -19.33 5.21
N ALA A 90 -19.89 -20.54 5.51
CA ALA A 90 -19.48 -20.94 6.86
C ALA A 90 -18.28 -20.14 7.39
N GLN A 91 -17.30 -19.83 6.52
CA GLN A 91 -16.13 -19.02 6.89
C GLN A 91 -16.52 -17.55 7.11
N VAL A 92 -17.46 -17.02 6.33
CA VAL A 92 -18.01 -15.67 6.54
C VAL A 92 -18.62 -15.55 7.94
N VAL A 93 -19.40 -16.54 8.38
CA VAL A 93 -19.98 -16.57 9.73
C VAL A 93 -18.88 -16.59 10.80
N LEU A 94 -17.81 -17.38 10.60
CA LEU A 94 -16.68 -17.44 11.52
C LEU A 94 -15.93 -16.10 11.63
N VAL A 95 -15.58 -15.48 10.50
CA VAL A 95 -14.95 -14.15 10.47
C VAL A 95 -15.82 -13.12 11.17
N GLN A 96 -17.12 -13.12 10.87
CA GLN A 96 -18.07 -12.25 11.53
C GLN A 96 -18.15 -12.48 13.04
N ARG A 97 -17.96 -13.70 13.53
CA ARG A 97 -17.90 -13.98 14.97
C ARG A 97 -16.60 -13.45 15.58
N ILE A 98 -15.47 -13.68 14.93
CA ILE A 98 -14.15 -13.21 15.38
C ILE A 98 -14.14 -11.67 15.50
N LEU A 99 -14.66 -10.96 14.50
CA LEU A 99 -14.72 -9.50 14.50
C LEU A 99 -15.71 -8.90 15.53
N ARG A 100 -16.45 -9.71 16.30
CA ARG A 100 -17.29 -9.25 17.43
C ARG A 100 -16.56 -9.34 18.76
N LEU A 101 -15.45 -10.06 18.83
CA LEU A 101 -14.73 -10.19 20.08
C LEU A 101 -14.23 -8.81 20.51
N PRO A 102 -14.39 -8.45 21.81
CA PRO A 102 -13.99 -7.14 22.30
C PRO A 102 -12.47 -6.92 22.23
N GLU A 103 -11.71 -8.01 22.33
CA GLU A 103 -10.26 -8.03 22.27
C GLU A 103 -9.78 -9.33 21.60
N GLY A 104 -8.59 -9.29 21.00
CA GLY A 104 -7.98 -10.42 20.32
C GLY A 104 -7.06 -9.97 19.19
N MET A 105 -6.36 -10.94 18.60
CA MET A 105 -5.44 -10.71 17.48
C MET A 105 -5.84 -11.58 16.29
N VAL A 106 -5.97 -10.96 15.12
CA VAL A 106 -6.21 -11.65 13.84
C VAL A 106 -4.93 -11.57 13.03
N ILE A 107 -4.38 -12.73 12.67
CA ILE A 107 -3.17 -12.84 11.86
C ILE A 107 -3.54 -13.39 10.49
N LEU A 108 -3.19 -12.66 9.43
CA LEU A 108 -3.24 -13.16 8.06
C LEU A 108 -1.82 -13.48 7.59
N SER A 109 -1.62 -14.72 7.13
CA SER A 109 -0.33 -15.20 6.63
C SER A 109 -0.47 -15.74 5.21
N GLY A 110 0.61 -15.63 4.44
CA GLY A 110 0.67 -16.02 3.04
C GLY A 110 1.75 -15.24 2.27
N PRO A 111 2.18 -15.73 1.09
CA PRO A 111 3.21 -15.08 0.29
C PRO A 111 2.75 -13.71 -0.25
N THR A 112 3.68 -12.94 -0.82
CA THR A 112 3.35 -11.69 -1.53
C THR A 112 2.31 -11.94 -2.63
N GLY A 113 1.32 -11.05 -2.76
CA GLY A 113 0.27 -11.19 -3.77
C GLY A 113 -0.87 -12.17 -3.44
N SER A 114 -0.87 -12.80 -2.26
CA SER A 114 -1.95 -13.73 -1.83
C SER A 114 -3.25 -13.04 -1.38
N GLY A 115 -3.37 -11.71 -1.49
CA GLY A 115 -4.59 -10.98 -1.13
C GLY A 115 -4.74 -10.63 0.36
N LYS A 116 -3.66 -10.68 1.15
CA LYS A 116 -3.67 -10.33 2.59
C LYS A 116 -4.16 -8.91 2.84
N SER A 117 -3.57 -7.91 2.19
CA SER A 117 -3.95 -6.50 2.37
C SER A 117 -5.42 -6.26 1.99
N THR A 118 -5.87 -6.83 0.88
CA THR A 118 -7.28 -6.76 0.44
C THR A 118 -8.22 -7.41 1.46
N THR A 119 -7.81 -8.52 2.05
CA THR A 119 -8.58 -9.21 3.10
C THR A 119 -8.62 -8.39 4.39
N LEU A 120 -7.49 -7.82 4.82
CA LEU A 120 -7.43 -6.90 5.97
C LEU A 120 -8.33 -5.69 5.77
N ARG A 121 -8.28 -5.03 4.61
CA ARG A 121 -9.18 -3.91 4.26
C ARG A 121 -10.66 -4.33 4.40
N SER A 122 -11.00 -5.54 3.97
CA SER A 122 -12.36 -6.08 4.07
C SER A 122 -12.78 -6.33 5.52
N PHE A 123 -11.88 -6.86 6.35
CA PHE A 123 -12.14 -7.08 7.78
C PHE A 123 -12.30 -5.75 8.52
N SER A 124 -11.42 -4.78 8.25
CA SER A 124 -11.47 -3.42 8.78
C SER A 124 -12.77 -2.72 8.45
N ARG A 125 -13.22 -2.79 7.19
CA ARG A 125 -14.52 -2.25 6.77
C ARG A 125 -15.66 -2.87 7.57
N ILE A 126 -15.71 -4.20 7.66
CA ILE A 126 -16.78 -4.92 8.39
C ILE A 126 -16.79 -4.53 9.87
N TRP A 127 -15.62 -4.41 10.49
CA TRP A 127 -15.50 -4.03 11.89
C TRP A 127 -15.96 -2.58 12.13
N LEU A 128 -15.58 -1.63 11.27
CA LEU A 128 -16.02 -0.24 11.34
C LEU A 128 -17.53 -0.09 11.13
N GLU A 129 -18.09 -0.72 10.09
CA GLU A 129 -19.54 -0.70 9.81
C GLU A 129 -20.35 -1.21 11.00
N ARG A 130 -19.89 -2.29 11.64
CA ARG A 130 -20.56 -2.89 12.80
C ARG A 130 -20.58 -2.01 14.04
N THR A 131 -19.59 -1.15 14.16
CA THR A 131 -19.49 -0.20 15.26
C THR A 131 -20.20 1.13 14.93
N GLY A 132 -20.87 1.21 13.77
CA GLY A 132 -21.48 2.44 13.29
C GLY A 132 -20.45 3.55 13.05
N PHE A 133 -19.19 3.18 12.78
CA PHE A 133 -18.06 4.12 12.67
C PHE A 133 -17.79 4.93 13.95
N LEU A 134 -18.24 4.45 15.11
CA LEU A 134 -18.03 5.12 16.41
C LEU A 134 -16.72 4.72 17.09
N LYS A 135 -16.02 3.70 16.58
CA LYS A 135 -14.75 3.21 17.11
C LYS A 135 -13.56 3.65 16.26
N ARG A 136 -12.43 3.90 16.92
CA ARG A 136 -11.18 4.36 16.30
C ARG A 136 -10.32 3.18 15.84
N LEU A 137 -10.31 2.95 14.53
CA LEU A 137 -9.35 2.05 13.87
C LEU A 137 -8.12 2.84 13.41
N LEU A 138 -6.96 2.50 13.94
CA LEU A 138 -5.67 3.03 13.48
C LEU A 138 -4.94 1.97 12.66
N THR A 139 -4.45 2.35 11.49
CA THR A 139 -3.59 1.47 10.69
C THR A 139 -2.19 2.02 10.61
N VAL A 140 -1.21 1.12 10.59
CA VAL A 140 0.20 1.42 10.36
C VAL A 140 0.64 0.55 9.19
N GLU A 141 0.98 1.14 8.05
CA GLU A 141 1.14 0.42 6.78
C GLU A 141 2.38 0.89 6.01
N ASP A 142 2.97 0.02 5.18
CA ASP A 142 4.17 0.37 4.40
C ASP A 142 4.05 0.21 2.86
N PRO A 143 3.64 1.28 2.17
CA PRO A 143 2.57 2.22 2.49
C PRO A 143 1.17 1.60 2.34
N PRO A 144 0.11 2.34 2.71
CA PRO A 144 -1.27 1.92 2.43
C PRO A 144 -1.50 1.53 0.97
N GLU A 145 -2.23 0.43 0.76
CA GLU A 145 -2.56 -0.10 -0.58
C GLU A 145 -3.98 0.27 -1.04
N GLY A 146 -4.69 1.05 -0.24
CA GLY A 146 -5.98 1.61 -0.61
C GLY A 146 -6.71 2.19 0.60
N ARG A 147 -7.81 2.89 0.33
CA ARG A 147 -8.59 3.54 1.37
C ARG A 147 -9.37 2.54 2.22
N ILE A 148 -9.45 2.82 3.52
CA ILE A 148 -10.38 2.20 4.46
C ILE A 148 -11.23 3.33 5.06
N ALA A 149 -12.47 3.47 4.59
CA ALA A 149 -13.37 4.52 5.04
C ALA A 149 -13.59 4.46 6.57
N GLY A 150 -13.33 5.57 7.26
CA GLY A 150 -13.43 5.68 8.72
C GLY A 150 -12.18 5.28 9.51
N ALA A 151 -11.15 4.73 8.86
CA ALA A 151 -9.87 4.44 9.51
C ALA A 151 -8.91 5.63 9.46
N ILE A 152 -8.04 5.73 10.47
CA ILE A 152 -6.90 6.65 10.49
C ILE A 152 -5.69 5.87 9.97
N GLN A 153 -5.35 6.07 8.69
CA GLN A 153 -4.27 5.32 8.03
C GLN A 153 -2.93 6.05 8.11
N THR A 154 -1.95 5.43 8.76
CA THR A 154 -0.61 6.00 8.98
C THR A 154 0.43 5.27 8.14
N PRO A 155 1.06 5.92 7.14
CA PRO A 155 2.16 5.33 6.40
C PRO A 155 3.45 5.28 7.23
N ILE A 156 4.26 4.25 7.05
CA ILE A 156 5.65 4.24 7.54
C ILE A 156 6.50 5.18 6.69
N ILE A 157 7.08 6.17 7.34
CA ILE A 157 8.00 7.15 6.74
C ILE A 157 9.38 6.93 7.37
N CYS A 158 10.32 6.42 6.58
CA CYS A 158 11.71 6.19 6.95
C CYS A 158 12.57 5.96 5.69
N ASP A 159 13.89 6.02 5.83
CA ASP A 159 14.79 5.42 4.85
C ASP A 159 14.55 3.91 4.79
N LYS A 160 14.25 3.40 3.60
CA LYS A 160 13.99 1.97 3.36
C LYS A 160 15.26 1.15 3.18
N ALA A 161 16.40 1.81 2.95
CA ALA A 161 17.69 1.15 2.80
C ALA A 161 18.32 0.76 4.16
N ASP A 162 17.95 1.43 5.25
CA ASP A 162 18.41 1.09 6.62
C ASP A 162 17.36 0.22 7.34
N GLU A 163 17.61 -1.10 7.43
CA GLU A 163 16.75 -2.05 8.15
C GLU A 163 16.53 -1.65 9.62
N ALA A 164 17.54 -1.06 10.28
CA ALA A 164 17.41 -0.62 11.65
C ALA A 164 16.50 0.61 11.75
N GLU A 165 16.51 1.50 10.76
CA GLU A 165 15.58 2.62 10.67
C GLU A 165 14.15 2.16 10.41
N VAL A 166 13.96 1.21 9.48
CA VAL A 166 12.65 0.59 9.21
C VAL A 166 12.08 -0.02 10.49
N ARG A 167 12.86 -0.84 11.22
CA ARG A 167 12.41 -1.43 12.48
C ARG A 167 12.02 -0.37 13.51
N ARG A 168 12.87 0.65 13.72
CA ARG A 168 12.58 1.75 14.64
C ARG A 168 11.33 2.53 14.23
N ALA A 169 11.08 2.71 12.94
CA ALA A 169 9.90 3.41 12.44
C ALA A 169 8.61 2.64 12.76
N TRP A 170 8.62 1.32 12.54
CA TRP A 170 7.52 0.42 12.92
C TRP A 170 7.23 0.44 14.43
N GLU A 171 8.27 0.26 15.25
CA GLU A 171 8.15 0.29 16.72
C GLU A 171 7.56 1.60 17.21
N ARG A 172 8.07 2.74 16.71
CA ARG A 172 7.55 4.07 17.05
C ARG A 172 6.11 4.25 16.63
N ALA A 173 5.75 3.83 15.42
CA ALA A 173 4.40 4.00 14.90
C ALA A 173 3.37 3.20 15.72
N ILE A 174 3.67 1.94 16.03
CA ILE A 174 2.80 1.09 16.87
C ILE A 174 2.72 1.64 18.30
N SER A 175 3.85 2.00 18.90
CA SER A 175 3.89 2.58 20.25
C SER A 175 3.10 3.88 20.33
N SER A 176 3.17 4.72 19.29
CA SER A 176 2.37 5.94 19.19
C SER A 176 0.88 5.62 19.02
N ALA A 177 0.53 4.65 18.18
CA ALA A 177 -0.87 4.28 17.94
C ALA A 177 -1.58 3.88 19.24
N LEU A 178 -0.88 3.14 20.12
CA LEU A 178 -1.39 2.77 21.45
C LEU A 178 -1.74 3.96 22.36
N ARG A 179 -1.16 5.14 22.12
CA ARG A 179 -1.39 6.36 22.92
C ARG A 179 -2.45 7.28 22.32
N LEU A 180 -3.00 6.93 21.16
CA LEU A 180 -4.03 7.71 20.48
C LEU A 180 -5.45 7.25 20.83
N ASP A 181 -5.59 6.54 21.96
CA ASP A 181 -6.86 5.97 22.44
C ASP A 181 -7.56 5.10 21.36
N PRO A 182 -6.85 4.10 20.80
CA PRO A 182 -7.38 3.26 19.73
C PRO A 182 -8.34 2.20 20.27
N ASP A 183 -9.40 1.92 19.51
CA ASP A 183 -10.25 0.74 19.75
C ASP A 183 -9.70 -0.51 19.04
N ALA A 184 -9.00 -0.33 17.92
CA ALA A 184 -8.30 -1.39 17.20
C ALA A 184 -7.08 -0.82 16.47
N ILE A 185 -6.04 -1.66 16.33
CA ILE A 185 -4.84 -1.35 15.55
C ILE A 185 -4.66 -2.42 14.47
N MET A 186 -4.34 -1.98 13.25
CA MET A 186 -3.98 -2.85 12.14
C MET A 186 -2.55 -2.54 11.68
N PRO A 187 -1.55 -3.35 12.06
CA PRO A 187 -0.22 -3.31 11.45
C PRO A 187 -0.28 -4.06 10.10
N GLY A 188 0.13 -3.40 9.01
CA GLY A 188 -0.06 -3.85 7.62
C GLY A 188 1.21 -4.01 6.81
#